data_AF-A0A1F3FU50-F1
#
_entry.id   AF-A0A1F3FU50-F1
#
_cell.length_a   1.000
_cell.length_b   1.000
_cell.length_c   1.000
_cell.angle_alpha   90.00
_cell.angle_beta   90.00
_cell.angle_gamma   90.00
#
_symmetry.space_group_name_H-M   'P 1'
#
loop_
_entity.id
_entity.type
_entity.pdbx_description
1 polymer ?
#
loop_
_entity_poly.entity_id
_entity_poly.type
_entity_poly.pdbx_seq_one_letter_code
_entity_poly.pdbx_strand_id
1 'polypeptide(L)'
;MALGVVTTSIFSQDIITKKTGEDISAKVSEITQTEIKYKKFDNLEGPIVSILKSEVIMIRYENGTKDVFNETSAQSVVSSQTTVNNVTDEDMALKGREDAKANYRGAKSGAGWTAATTILFSPIIGVIPAVACSSAAPSDDNLNYRDNNLMKNTAYSKAYIDQAHKTKKKKVWTSFGIGSGAWVLLILLL
;
A
#
# COMPACT_ATOMS: atom_id res chain seq x y z
N MET A 1 13.21 6.04 70.02
CA MET A 1 13.54 5.06 68.96
C MET A 1 13.03 5.60 67.64
N ALA A 2 13.90 6.23 66.84
CA ALA A 2 13.53 6.69 65.50
C ALA A 2 13.74 5.51 64.54
N LEU A 3 12.66 4.97 63.99
CA LEU A 3 12.67 3.85 63.06
C LEU A 3 12.87 4.41 61.64
N GLY A 4 14.11 4.38 61.14
CA GLY A 4 14.45 4.80 59.79
C GLY A 4 13.93 3.80 58.76
N VAL A 5 13.00 4.24 57.91
CA VAL A 5 12.54 3.47 56.75
C VAL A 5 13.59 3.57 55.66
N VAL A 6 14.32 2.48 55.43
CA VAL A 6 15.27 2.35 54.31
C VAL A 6 14.49 1.90 53.08
N THR A 7 14.17 2.85 52.19
CA THR A 7 13.63 2.54 50.87
C THR A 7 14.77 2.05 49.99
N THR A 8 14.85 0.74 49.75
CA THR A 8 15.73 0.19 48.72
C THR A 8 15.13 0.49 47.35
N SER A 9 15.68 1.47 46.64
CA SER A 9 15.37 1.69 45.22
C SER A 9 15.82 0.45 44.45
N ILE A 10 14.86 -0.29 43.90
CA ILE A 10 15.13 -1.41 43.00
C ILE A 10 15.51 -0.78 41.67
N PHE A 11 16.80 -0.66 41.40
CA PHE A 11 17.28 -0.27 40.07
C PHE A 11 17.07 -1.47 39.15
N SER A 12 16.04 -1.42 38.30
CA SER A 12 15.98 -2.33 37.16
C SER A 12 17.10 -1.92 36.21
N GLN A 13 17.84 -2.88 35.68
CA GLN A 13 18.80 -2.67 34.61
C GLN A 13 18.10 -2.77 33.25
N ASP A 14 18.75 -2.27 32.20
CA ASP A 14 18.33 -2.55 30.84
C ASP A 14 18.69 -3.99 30.49
N ILE A 15 17.83 -4.64 29.70
CA ILE A 15 18.04 -6.01 29.24
C ILE A 15 17.98 -6.02 27.72
N ILE A 16 19.10 -6.41 27.09
CA ILE A 16 19.23 -6.56 25.66
C ILE A 16 19.05 -8.05 25.33
N THR A 17 17.95 -8.40 24.67
CA THR A 17 17.66 -9.77 24.21
C THR A 17 18.18 -9.95 22.80
N LYS A 18 19.14 -10.86 22.61
CA LYS A 18 19.67 -11.23 21.29
C LYS A 18 18.73 -12.14 20.53
N LYS A 19 18.94 -12.22 19.21
CA LYS A 19 18.29 -13.21 18.33
C LYS A 19 18.59 -14.66 18.69
N THR A 20 19.72 -14.90 19.35
CA THR A 20 20.09 -16.21 19.87
C THR A 20 19.27 -16.63 21.11
N GLY A 21 18.51 -15.70 21.70
CA GLY A 21 17.79 -15.90 22.97
C GLY A 21 18.64 -15.60 24.21
N GLU A 22 19.87 -15.11 24.04
CA GLU A 22 20.72 -14.65 25.14
C GLU A 22 20.30 -13.26 25.61
N ASP A 23 20.08 -13.11 26.91
CA ASP A 23 19.79 -11.83 27.55
C ASP A 23 21.06 -11.23 28.18
N ILE A 24 21.37 -10.00 27.81
CA ILE A 24 22.48 -9.23 28.38
C ILE A 24 21.94 -8.16 29.30
N SER A 25 22.33 -8.22 30.57
CA SER A 25 22.13 -7.12 31.52
C SER A 25 23.11 -5.99 31.21
N ALA A 26 22.57 -4.84 30.84
CA ALA A 26 23.34 -3.72 30.32
C ALA A 26 22.79 -2.37 30.81
N LYS A 27 23.57 -1.32 30.56
CA LYS A 27 23.09 0.06 30.53
C LYS A 27 23.31 0.59 29.13
N VAL A 28 22.22 0.88 28.42
CA VAL A 28 22.28 1.36 27.03
C VAL A 28 22.73 2.81 27.04
N SER A 29 23.79 3.12 26.29
CA SER A 29 24.33 4.48 26.19
C SER A 29 23.84 5.19 24.95
N GLU A 30 23.81 4.49 23.81
CA GLU A 30 23.44 5.09 22.52
C GLU A 30 22.90 4.00 21.58
N ILE A 31 21.84 4.30 20.83
CA ILE A 31 21.32 3.44 19.77
C ILE A 31 21.50 4.18 18.45
N THR A 32 22.37 3.66 17.60
CA THR A 32 22.55 4.16 16.24
C THR A 32 21.69 3.37 15.26
N GLN A 33 21.80 3.70 13.98
CA GLN A 33 21.08 2.98 12.94
C GLN A 33 21.53 1.52 12.79
N THR A 34 22.81 1.26 12.98
CA THR A 34 23.43 -0.05 12.72
C THR A 34 23.83 -0.77 14.01
N GLU A 35 24.19 -0.02 15.05
CA GLU A 35 24.77 -0.55 16.28
C GLU A 35 24.13 0.03 17.53
N ILE A 36 24.11 -0.77 18.59
CA ILE A 36 23.71 -0.37 19.94
C ILE A 36 24.96 -0.36 20.80
N LYS A 37 25.26 0.78 21.41
CA LYS A 37 26.36 0.95 22.36
C LYS A 37 25.85 0.83 23.77
N TYR A 38 26.47 -0.06 24.55
CA TYR A 38 26.07 -0.33 25.92
C TYR A 38 27.27 -0.61 26.82
N LYS A 39 27.07 -0.47 28.12
CA LYS A 39 28.00 -0.96 29.14
C LYS A 39 27.41 -2.19 29.82
N LYS A 40 28.23 -3.20 30.11
CA LYS A 40 27.77 -4.37 30.88
C LYS A 40 27.39 -3.93 32.28
N PHE A 41 26.27 -4.42 32.80
CA PHE A 41 25.80 -4.03 34.13
C PHE A 41 26.82 -4.40 35.22
N ASP A 42 27.50 -5.54 35.07
CA ASP A 42 28.55 -5.98 36.01
C ASP A 42 29.84 -5.13 35.95
N ASN A 43 29.98 -4.25 34.96
CA ASN A 43 31.15 -3.39 34.78
C ASN A 43 30.81 -2.04 34.14
N LEU A 44 30.14 -1.17 34.92
CA LEU A 44 29.71 0.16 34.47
C LEU A 44 30.88 1.15 34.27
N GLU A 45 32.03 0.92 34.92
CA GLU A 45 33.27 1.68 34.70
C GLU A 45 34.10 1.12 33.53
N GLY A 46 33.63 0.04 32.91
CA GLY A 46 34.29 -0.62 31.78
C GLY A 46 34.14 0.12 30.45
N PRO A 47 34.80 -0.40 29.40
CA PRO A 47 34.69 0.13 28.05
C PRO A 47 33.26 -0.01 27.52
N ILE A 48 32.87 0.91 26.63
CA ILE A 48 31.61 0.83 25.90
C ILE A 48 31.74 -0.28 24.86
N VAL A 49 30.80 -1.22 24.88
CA VAL A 49 30.70 -2.33 23.92
C VAL A 49 29.64 -1.99 22.89
N SER A 50 29.88 -2.33 21.63
CA SER A 50 28.88 -2.25 20.56
C SER A 50 28.37 -3.64 20.19
N ILE A 51 27.06 -3.73 19.91
CA ILE A 51 26.43 -4.89 19.29
C ILE A 51 25.64 -4.44 18.07
N LEU A 52 25.64 -5.25 17.02
CA LEU A 52 24.85 -4.97 15.83
C LEU A 52 23.35 -5.01 16.17
N LYS A 53 22.61 -4.00 15.71
CA LYS A 53 21.15 -3.94 15.85
C LYS A 53 20.46 -5.13 15.18
N SER A 54 21.07 -5.68 14.13
CA SER A 54 20.65 -6.90 13.46
C SER A 54 20.69 -8.14 14.36
N GLU A 55 21.50 -8.14 15.42
CA GLU A 55 21.63 -9.29 16.33
C GLU A 55 20.72 -9.19 17.54
N VAL A 56 20.03 -8.06 17.72
CA VAL A 56 19.17 -7.79 18.88
C VAL A 56 17.71 -7.93 18.47
N ILE A 57 16.91 -8.66 19.25
CA ILE A 57 15.45 -8.72 19.09
C ILE A 57 14.80 -7.54 19.79
N MET A 58 15.21 -7.28 21.03
CA MET A 58 14.54 -6.30 21.88
C MET A 58 15.50 -5.72 22.91
N ILE A 59 15.29 -4.46 23.26
CA ILE A 59 15.82 -3.85 24.48
C ILE A 59 14.65 -3.56 25.41
N ARG A 60 14.73 -4.00 26.66
CA ARG A 60 13.82 -3.63 27.74
C ARG A 60 14.56 -2.68 28.67
N TYR A 61 14.06 -1.46 28.83
CA TYR A 61 14.69 -0.43 29.65
C TYR A 61 14.25 -0.49 31.11
N GLU A 62 15.02 0.15 31.99
CA GLU A 62 14.71 0.28 33.43
C GLU A 62 13.32 0.86 33.73
N ASN A 63 12.83 1.76 32.87
CA ASN A 63 11.53 2.42 32.99
C ASN A 63 10.35 1.57 32.48
N GLY A 64 10.62 0.35 32.01
CA GLY A 64 9.63 -0.57 31.46
C GLY A 64 9.28 -0.37 29.97
N THR A 65 9.86 0.63 29.29
CA THR A 65 9.71 0.75 27.83
C THR A 65 10.50 -0.36 27.13
N LYS A 66 10.10 -0.68 25.90
CA LYS A 66 10.75 -1.70 25.09
C LYS A 66 10.89 -1.27 23.64
N ASP A 67 12.07 -1.47 23.08
CA ASP A 67 12.34 -1.30 21.65
C ASP A 67 12.48 -2.66 21.02
N VAL A 68 11.67 -2.96 20.00
CA VAL A 68 11.69 -4.24 19.28
C VAL A 68 12.29 -4.01 17.90
N PHE A 69 13.39 -4.71 17.63
CA PHE A 69 14.11 -4.65 16.36
C PHE A 69 13.77 -5.90 15.55
N ASN A 70 12.66 -5.81 14.82
CA ASN A 70 12.39 -6.77 13.75
C ASN A 70 13.16 -6.32 12.51
N GLU A 71 13.99 -7.21 11.96
CA GLU A 71 14.57 -7.00 10.64
C GLU A 71 13.48 -7.11 9.59
N THR A 72 12.79 -6.01 9.35
CA THR A 72 12.35 -5.71 8.00
C THR A 72 13.50 -4.92 7.40
N SER A 73 14.27 -5.55 6.52
CA SER A 73 15.36 -4.94 5.77
C SER A 73 14.86 -3.74 4.97
N ALA A 74 14.78 -2.59 5.64
CA ALA A 74 14.60 -1.28 5.04
C ALA A 74 15.86 -0.50 5.36
N GLN A 75 16.92 -0.84 4.62
CA GLN A 75 18.11 -0.04 4.51
C GLN A 75 17.68 1.38 4.12
N SER A 76 18.02 2.33 4.97
CA SER A 76 17.97 3.74 4.60
C SER A 76 19.03 3.99 3.54
N VAL A 77 18.57 4.50 2.39
CA VAL A 77 19.41 5.27 1.49
C VAL A 77 18.96 6.73 1.58
N VAL A 78 19.86 7.51 2.16
CA VAL A 78 19.84 8.97 2.22
C VAL A 78 19.98 9.54 0.81
N SER A 79 19.16 10.56 0.51
CA SER A 79 19.29 11.56 -0.55
C SER A 79 19.61 11.09 -1.98
N SER A 80 18.57 10.62 -2.67
CA SER A 80 18.34 10.83 -4.11
C SER A 80 16.83 10.73 -4.41
N GLN A 81 16.03 11.51 -3.69
CA GLN A 81 14.57 11.54 -3.87
C GLN A 81 14.16 12.46 -5.03
N THR A 82 14.44 12.05 -6.26
CA THR A 82 13.64 12.46 -7.43
C THR A 82 13.59 11.39 -8.52
N THR A 83 14.55 10.46 -8.61
CA THR A 83 14.62 9.55 -9.77
C THR A 83 14.26 8.08 -9.46
N VAL A 84 14.52 7.56 -8.26
CA VAL A 84 14.32 6.12 -7.98
C VAL A 84 12.90 5.74 -7.57
N ASN A 85 12.22 6.60 -6.78
CA ASN A 85 10.80 6.41 -6.46
C ASN A 85 9.94 6.51 -7.72
N ASN A 86 10.25 7.46 -8.60
CA ASN A 86 9.56 7.60 -9.88
C ASN A 86 9.76 6.37 -10.77
N VAL A 87 10.96 5.78 -10.86
CA VAL A 87 11.15 4.57 -11.69
C VAL A 87 10.30 3.40 -11.16
N THR A 88 10.31 3.16 -9.84
CA THR A 88 9.53 2.06 -9.25
C THR A 88 8.02 2.32 -9.34
N ASP A 89 7.57 3.55 -9.13
CA ASP A 89 6.16 3.93 -9.23
C ASP A 89 5.66 3.91 -10.68
N GLU A 90 6.49 4.34 -11.64
CA GLU A 90 6.17 4.27 -13.07
C GLU A 90 6.13 2.83 -13.56
N ASP A 91 7.05 1.97 -13.12
CA ASP A 91 7.03 0.54 -13.43
C ASP A 91 5.77 -0.13 -12.87
N MET A 92 5.40 0.20 -11.63
CA MET A 92 4.16 -0.29 -11.00
C MET A 92 2.92 0.26 -11.71
N ALA A 93 2.92 1.51 -12.15
CA ALA A 93 1.84 2.11 -12.92
C ALA A 93 1.73 1.48 -14.32
N LEU A 94 2.86 1.22 -14.99
CA LEU A 94 2.91 0.52 -16.27
C LEU A 94 2.30 -0.87 -16.13
N LYS A 95 2.74 -1.63 -15.12
CA LYS A 95 2.20 -2.96 -14.80
C LYS A 95 0.69 -2.91 -14.53
N GLY A 96 0.23 -1.94 -13.74
CA GLY A 96 -1.20 -1.72 -13.48
C GLY A 96 -2.01 -1.49 -14.75
N ARG A 97 -1.48 -0.71 -15.71
CA ARG A 97 -2.13 -0.49 -17.01
C ARG A 97 -2.16 -1.76 -17.87
N GLU A 98 -1.08 -2.53 -17.89
CA GLU A 98 -1.01 -3.78 -18.66
C GLU A 98 -1.93 -4.85 -18.09
N ASP A 99 -1.91 -5.04 -16.78
CA ASP A 99 -2.79 -5.97 -16.09
C ASP A 99 -4.26 -5.58 -16.25
N ALA A 100 -4.60 -4.28 -16.21
CA ALA A 100 -5.95 -3.83 -16.50
C ALA A 100 -6.38 -4.18 -17.93
N LYS A 101 -5.52 -4.01 -18.93
CA LYS A 101 -5.85 -4.41 -20.32
C LYS A 101 -6.09 -5.90 -20.46
N ALA A 102 -5.34 -6.72 -19.74
CA ALA A 102 -5.48 -8.18 -19.78
C ALA A 102 -6.71 -8.68 -19.01
N ASN A 103 -7.02 -8.07 -17.86
CA ASN A 103 -7.99 -8.62 -16.91
C ASN A 103 -9.33 -7.86 -16.88
N TYR A 104 -9.36 -6.56 -17.20
CA TYR A 104 -10.59 -5.77 -17.19
C TYR A 104 -11.31 -5.79 -18.55
N ARG A 105 -12.46 -6.46 -18.59
CA ARG A 105 -13.28 -6.60 -19.82
C ARG A 105 -14.45 -5.62 -19.92
N GLY A 106 -14.63 -4.77 -18.90
CA GLY A 106 -15.80 -3.90 -18.78
C GLY A 106 -17.10 -4.67 -18.80
N ALA A 107 -17.19 -5.79 -18.08
CA ALA A 107 -18.47 -6.43 -17.79
C ALA A 107 -19.34 -5.43 -17.00
N LYS A 108 -20.67 -5.46 -17.14
CA LYS A 108 -21.58 -4.55 -16.41
C LYS A 108 -21.24 -3.05 -16.56
N SER A 109 -20.65 -2.62 -17.68
CA SER A 109 -20.26 -1.22 -17.92
C SER A 109 -21.45 -0.28 -18.19
N GLY A 110 -22.67 -0.79 -18.26
CA GLY A 110 -23.86 -0.07 -18.73
C GLY A 110 -24.03 -0.09 -20.25
N ALA A 111 -23.00 -0.51 -21.00
CA ALA A 111 -22.97 -0.46 -22.46
C ALA A 111 -24.15 -1.17 -23.16
N GLY A 112 -24.58 -2.32 -22.66
CA GLY A 112 -25.74 -3.04 -23.22
C GLY A 112 -27.06 -2.27 -23.06
N TRP A 113 -27.29 -1.70 -21.88
CA TRP A 113 -28.47 -0.87 -21.63
C TRP A 113 -28.45 0.41 -22.45
N THR A 114 -27.29 1.07 -22.58
CA THR A 114 -27.13 2.24 -23.44
C THR A 114 -27.56 1.95 -24.88
N ALA A 115 -27.07 0.86 -25.48
CA ALA A 115 -27.45 0.47 -26.83
C ALA A 115 -28.96 0.23 -26.95
N ALA A 116 -29.56 -0.51 -26.00
CA ALA A 116 -31.00 -0.79 -26.01
C ALA A 116 -31.84 0.49 -25.89
N THR A 117 -31.48 1.40 -24.98
CA THR A 117 -32.21 2.68 -24.81
C THR A 117 -32.11 3.55 -26.06
N THR A 118 -30.95 3.57 -26.71
CA THR A 118 -30.74 4.32 -27.95
C THR A 118 -31.61 3.78 -29.09
N ILE A 119 -31.69 2.46 -29.25
CA ILE A 119 -32.47 1.81 -30.31
C ILE A 119 -33.98 2.00 -30.09
N LEU A 120 -34.47 1.90 -28.86
CA LEU A 120 -35.91 1.94 -28.58
C LEU A 120 -36.49 3.35 -28.63
N PHE A 121 -35.75 4.34 -28.12
CA PHE A 121 -36.31 5.67 -27.86
C PHE A 121 -35.75 6.78 -28.75
N SER A 122 -34.48 6.70 -29.14
CA SER A 122 -33.73 7.57 -30.08
C SER A 122 -32.30 7.85 -29.57
N PRO A 123 -31.38 8.26 -30.45
CA PRO A 123 -30.05 8.76 -30.09
C PRO A 123 -30.04 9.89 -29.06
N ILE A 124 -31.02 10.80 -29.10
CA ILE A 124 -31.07 11.95 -28.17
C ILE A 124 -31.26 11.45 -26.74
N ILE A 125 -32.18 10.50 -26.53
CA ILE A 125 -32.47 9.92 -25.21
C ILE A 125 -31.32 9.02 -24.75
N GLY A 126 -30.68 8.29 -25.66
CA GLY A 126 -29.58 7.37 -25.36
C GLY A 126 -28.28 8.03 -24.87
N VAL A 127 -28.09 9.35 -25.10
CA VAL A 127 -26.87 10.06 -24.63
C VAL A 127 -26.84 10.17 -23.11
N ILE A 128 -27.99 10.37 -22.46
CA ILE A 128 -28.08 10.53 -21.00
C ILE A 128 -27.50 9.31 -20.26
N PRO A 129 -27.97 8.07 -20.50
CA PRO A 129 -27.39 6.89 -19.87
C PRO A 129 -25.94 6.65 -20.33
N ALA A 130 -25.57 7.00 -21.58
CA ALA A 130 -24.19 6.88 -22.04
C ALA A 130 -23.22 7.76 -21.22
N VAL A 131 -23.59 9.02 -21.00
CA VAL A 131 -22.80 9.97 -20.21
C VAL A 131 -22.71 9.50 -18.75
N ALA A 132 -23.86 9.21 -18.12
CA ALA A 132 -23.91 8.77 -16.72
C ALA A 132 -23.11 7.48 -16.48
N CYS A 133 -23.25 6.47 -17.34
CA CYS A 133 -22.50 5.22 -17.19
C CYS A 133 -21.00 5.38 -17.48
N SER A 134 -20.63 6.31 -18.39
CA SER A 134 -19.23 6.54 -18.76
C SER A 134 -18.44 7.39 -17.76
N SER A 135 -19.12 8.19 -16.93
CA SER A 135 -18.49 9.04 -15.90
C SER A 135 -18.36 8.35 -14.55
N ALA A 136 -19.25 7.38 -14.26
CA ALA A 136 -19.16 6.60 -13.04
C ALA A 136 -17.90 5.73 -13.04
N ALA A 137 -17.19 5.71 -11.91
CA ALA A 137 -16.05 4.83 -11.71
C ALA A 137 -16.44 3.34 -11.91
N PRO A 138 -15.50 2.48 -12.34
CA PRO A 138 -15.71 1.04 -12.30
C PRO A 138 -15.79 0.58 -10.84
N SER A 139 -16.71 -0.33 -10.52
CA SER A 139 -16.81 -0.92 -9.18
C SER A 139 -15.65 -1.88 -8.92
N ASP A 140 -15.19 -1.97 -7.67
CA ASP A 140 -14.06 -2.82 -7.28
C ASP A 140 -14.29 -4.30 -7.63
N ASP A 141 -15.50 -4.81 -7.42
CA ASP A 141 -15.91 -6.17 -7.80
C ASP A 141 -15.79 -6.48 -9.30
N ASN A 142 -15.78 -5.44 -10.13
CA ASN A 142 -15.68 -5.56 -11.59
C ASN A 142 -14.26 -5.31 -12.11
N LEU A 143 -13.31 -4.92 -11.24
CA LEU A 143 -11.93 -4.69 -11.63
C LEU A 143 -11.23 -6.01 -11.99
N ASN A 144 -11.65 -7.14 -11.41
CA ASN A 144 -11.17 -8.49 -11.75
C ASN A 144 -9.63 -8.63 -11.71
N TYR A 145 -8.97 -7.98 -10.76
CA TYR A 145 -7.52 -8.08 -10.58
C TYR A 145 -7.16 -9.39 -9.88
N ARG A 146 -6.06 -10.03 -10.30
CA ARG A 146 -5.65 -11.36 -9.79
C ARG A 146 -4.86 -11.29 -8.49
N ASP A 147 -4.09 -10.24 -8.29
CA ASP A 147 -3.19 -10.10 -7.14
C ASP A 147 -3.63 -8.94 -6.23
N ASN A 148 -4.10 -9.29 -5.03
CA ASN A 148 -4.52 -8.35 -4.01
C ASN A 148 -3.37 -7.49 -3.47
N ASN A 149 -2.13 -8.02 -3.46
CA ASN A 149 -0.99 -7.28 -2.92
C ASN A 149 -0.56 -6.16 -3.86
N LEU A 150 -0.69 -6.36 -5.18
CA LEU A 150 -0.44 -5.29 -6.16
C LEU A 150 -1.44 -4.14 -6.01
N MET A 151 -2.71 -4.43 -5.70
CA MET A 151 -3.72 -3.39 -5.47
C MET A 151 -3.48 -2.54 -4.22
N LYS A 152 -2.68 -3.02 -3.25
CA LYS A 152 -2.26 -2.19 -2.11
C LYS A 152 -1.25 -1.11 -2.51
N ASN A 153 -0.56 -1.26 -3.64
CA ASN A 153 0.33 -0.23 -4.16
C ASN A 153 -0.50 0.87 -4.86
N THR A 154 -0.30 2.12 -4.44
CA THR A 154 -1.06 3.28 -4.92
C THR A 154 -0.83 3.58 -6.40
N ALA A 155 0.40 3.45 -6.89
CA ALA A 155 0.74 3.73 -8.29
C ALA A 155 0.09 2.69 -9.22
N TYR A 156 0.22 1.41 -8.87
CA TYR A 156 -0.41 0.30 -9.59
C TYR A 156 -1.93 0.41 -9.60
N SER A 157 -2.56 0.56 -8.44
CA SER A 157 -4.03 0.55 -8.33
C SER A 157 -4.66 1.73 -9.04
N LYS A 158 -4.10 2.93 -8.90
CA LYS A 158 -4.54 4.13 -9.62
C LYS A 158 -4.44 3.92 -11.13
N ALA A 159 -3.32 3.40 -11.61
CA ALA A 159 -3.11 3.19 -13.04
C ALA A 159 -4.01 2.10 -13.63
N TYR A 160 -4.26 1.05 -12.86
CA TYR A 160 -5.21 -0.02 -13.20
C TYR A 160 -6.64 0.52 -13.31
N ILE A 161 -7.12 1.24 -12.29
CA ILE A 161 -8.47 1.80 -12.23
C ILE A 161 -8.68 2.82 -13.35
N ASP A 162 -7.71 3.69 -13.62
CA ASP A 162 -7.78 4.66 -14.72
C ASP A 162 -7.90 3.96 -16.08
N GLN A 163 -7.11 2.90 -16.31
CA GLN A 163 -7.18 2.12 -17.53
C GLN A 163 -8.50 1.34 -17.67
N ALA A 164 -9.03 0.81 -16.56
CA ALA A 164 -10.35 0.19 -16.51
C ALA A 164 -11.45 1.21 -16.85
N HIS A 165 -11.38 2.41 -16.28
CA HIS A 165 -12.33 3.49 -16.55
C HIS A 165 -12.31 3.92 -18.04
N LYS A 166 -11.12 4.06 -18.64
CA LYS A 166 -10.98 4.32 -20.09
C LYS A 166 -11.63 3.24 -20.94
N THR A 167 -11.39 1.97 -20.59
CA THR A 167 -12.00 0.82 -21.28
C THR A 167 -13.52 0.82 -21.15
N LYS A 168 -14.05 1.10 -19.95
CA LYS A 168 -15.48 1.24 -19.66
C LYS A 168 -16.11 2.32 -20.54
N LYS A 169 -15.55 3.53 -20.52
CA LYS A 169 -16.02 4.68 -21.31
C LYS A 169 -16.01 4.36 -22.80
N LYS A 170 -14.93 3.78 -23.33
CA LYS A 170 -14.84 3.37 -24.74
C LYS A 170 -15.99 2.45 -25.11
N LYS A 171 -16.23 1.41 -24.30
CA LYS A 171 -17.29 0.42 -24.57
C LYS A 171 -18.69 1.04 -24.55
N VAL A 172 -18.98 1.93 -23.60
CA VAL A 172 -20.27 2.65 -23.54
C VAL A 172 -20.49 3.50 -24.79
N TRP A 173 -19.49 4.27 -25.21
CA TRP A 173 -19.59 5.10 -26.42
C TRP A 173 -19.67 4.27 -27.71
N THR A 174 -18.94 3.16 -27.80
CA THR A 174 -19.08 2.23 -28.92
C THR A 174 -20.49 1.65 -28.99
N SER A 175 -21.08 1.24 -27.86
CA SER A 175 -22.45 0.74 -27.81
C SER A 175 -23.49 1.81 -28.14
N PHE A 176 -23.30 3.06 -27.70
CA PHE A 176 -24.13 4.18 -28.12
C PHE A 176 -24.09 4.39 -29.65
N GLY A 177 -22.90 4.34 -30.26
CA GLY A 177 -22.74 4.47 -31.71
C GLY A 177 -23.42 3.35 -32.49
N ILE A 178 -23.25 2.09 -32.06
CA ILE A 178 -23.92 0.93 -32.66
C ILE A 178 -25.46 1.08 -32.56
N GLY A 179 -25.96 1.44 -31.37
CA GLY A 179 -27.39 1.64 -31.17
C GLY A 179 -27.96 2.76 -32.04
N SER A 180 -27.21 3.84 -32.21
CA SER A 180 -27.61 4.96 -33.05
C SER A 180 -27.68 4.57 -34.53
N GLY A 181 -26.67 3.82 -35.02
CA GLY A 181 -26.66 3.29 -36.39
C GLY A 181 -27.83 2.33 -36.66
N ALA A 182 -28.12 1.43 -35.73
CA ALA A 182 -29.26 0.53 -35.83
C ALA A 182 -30.61 1.28 -35.85
N TRP A 183 -30.76 2.33 -35.04
CA TRP A 183 -31.97 3.17 -35.04
C TRP A 183 -32.18 3.90 -36.37
N VAL A 184 -31.11 4.48 -36.95
CA VAL A 184 -31.19 5.13 -38.26
C VAL A 184 -31.58 4.12 -39.35
N LEU A 185 -31.00 2.93 -39.35
CA LEU A 185 -31.37 1.86 -40.29
C LEU A 185 -32.84 1.45 -40.13
N LEU A 186 -33.35 1.36 -38.90
CA LEU A 186 -34.75 1.03 -38.62
C LEU A 186 -35.69 2.08 -39.24
N ILE A 187 -35.39 3.38 -39.08
CA ILE A 187 -36.17 4.47 -39.67
C ILE A 187 -36.13 4.42 -41.20
N LEU A 188 -35.00 4.09 -41.81
CA LEU A 188 -34.87 4.01 -43.27
C LEU A 188 -35.64 2.82 -43.88
N LEU A 189 -35.94 1.80 -43.09
CA LEU A 189 -36.68 0.61 -43.52
C LEU A 189 -38.19 0.68 -43.25
N LEU A 190 -38.65 1.71 -42.54
CA LEU A 190 -40.04 1.92 -42.13
C LEU A 190 -40.74 2.91 -43.07
#